data_AF-A0A834STX1-F1
#
_entry.id   AF-A0A834STX1-F1
#
_cell.length_a   1.000
_cell.length_b   1.000
_cell.length_c   1.000
_cell.angle_alpha   90.00
_cell.angle_beta   90.00
_cell.angle_gamma   90.00
#
_symmetry.space_group_name_H-M   'P 1'
#
loop_
_entity.id
_entity.type
_entity.pdbx_description
1 polymer ?
#
loop_
_entity_poly.entity_id
_entity_poly.type
_entity_poly.pdbx_seq_one_letter_code
_entity_poly.pdbx_strand_id
1 'polypeptide(L)' 'MLQRFSREYLDQRWTHVTQLHGVGKYAADAYAIFCTGKWDRVRPTDHMLNYYWEFLCSSTHKL' A
#
# COMPACT_ATOMS: atom_id res chain seq x y z
N MET A 1 -4.54 18.35 6.30
CA MET A 1 -4.15 17.07 5.66
C MET A 1 -3.62 16.06 6.68
N LEU A 2 -2.38 16.19 7.19
CA LEU A 2 -1.76 15.14 8.03
C LEU A 2 -2.42 14.95 9.40
N GLN A 3 -2.79 16.02 10.11
CA GLN A 3 -3.42 15.91 11.43
C GLN A 3 -4.74 15.11 11.40
N ARG A 4 -5.52 15.26 10.32
CA ARG A 4 -6.76 14.51 10.13
C ARG A 4 -6.49 13.02 9.85
N PHE A 5 -5.55 12.73 8.94
CA PHE A 5 -5.06 11.37 8.71
C PHE A 5 -4.64 10.70 10.02
N SER A 6 -3.79 11.36 10.82
CA SER A 6 -3.27 10.80 12.06
C SER A 6 -4.37 10.51 13.08
N ARG A 7 -5.37 11.39 13.19
CA ARG A 7 -6.53 11.17 14.07
C ARG A 7 -7.36 9.97 13.62
N GLU A 8 -7.68 9.87 12.33
CA GLU A 8 -8.47 8.77 11.77
C GLU A 8 -7.70 7.43 11.86
N TYR A 9 -6.38 7.45 11.65
CA TYR A 9 -5.53 6.26 11.80
C TYR A 9 -5.59 5.70 13.23
N LEU A 10 -5.54 6.58 14.24
CA LEU A 10 -5.58 6.22 15.66
C LEU A 10 -6.99 5.87 16.18
N ASP A 11 -8.05 6.35 15.53
CA ASP A 11 -9.44 6.05 15.92
C ASP A 11 -9.83 4.58 15.68
N GLN A 12 -9.03 3.81 14.91
CA GLN A 12 -9.19 2.36 14.65
C GLN A 12 -10.53 1.93 14.03
N ARG A 13 -11.38 2.88 13.58
CA ARG A 13 -12.67 2.60 12.92
C ARG A 13 -12.55 2.25 11.44
N TRP A 14 -11.34 2.04 10.94
CA TRP A 14 -11.05 1.73 9.55
C TRP A 14 -10.62 0.27 9.40
N THR A 15 -11.00 -0.35 8.28
CA THR A 15 -10.59 -1.71 7.90
C THR A 15 -9.68 -1.72 6.68
N HIS A 16 -9.77 -0.67 5.86
CA HIS A 16 -8.96 -0.50 4.67
C HIS A 16 -8.27 0.87 4.73
N VAL A 17 -6.96 0.91 4.48
CA VAL A 17 -6.16 2.15 4.57
C VAL A 17 -6.68 3.25 3.64
N THR A 18 -7.36 2.88 2.55
CA THR A 18 -8.02 3.80 1.61
C THR A 18 -9.18 4.59 2.20
N GLN A 19 -9.69 4.18 3.37
CA GLN A 19 -10.72 4.94 4.10
C GLN A 19 -10.14 6.17 4.80
N LEU A 20 -8.82 6.21 4.99
CA LEU A 20 -8.15 7.29 5.70
C LEU A 20 -7.93 8.50 4.80
N HIS A 21 -8.18 9.68 5.35
CA HIS A 21 -8.02 10.94 4.65
C HIS A 21 -6.57 11.12 4.14
N GLY A 22 -6.43 11.41 2.85
CA GLY A 22 -5.13 11.63 2.21
C GLY A 22 -4.44 10.36 1.70
N VAL A 23 -5.02 9.18 1.89
CA VAL A 23 -4.52 7.94 1.30
C VAL A 23 -5.06 7.77 -0.12
N GLY A 24 -4.20 8.04 -1.10
CA GLY A 24 -4.45 7.75 -2.51
C GLY A 24 -3.90 6.37 -2.94
N LYS A 25 -4.00 6.08 -4.24
CA LYS A 25 -3.56 4.80 -4.82
C LYS A 25 -2.12 4.42 -4.43
N TYR A 26 -1.18 5.37 -4.55
CA TYR A 26 0.22 5.15 -4.17
C TYR A 26 0.39 4.59 -2.76
N ALA A 27 -0.22 5.27 -1.77
CA ALA A 27 -0.12 4.86 -0.36
C ALA A 27 -0.85 3.53 -0.09
N ALA A 28 -1.98 3.29 -0.77
CA ALA A 28 -2.71 2.03 -0.66
C ALA A 28 -1.91 0.84 -1.23
N ASP A 29 -1.28 1.01 -2.40
CA ASP A 29 -0.42 -0.02 -2.99
C ASP A 29 0.81 -0.29 -2.11
N ALA A 30 1.47 0.77 -1.62
CA ALA A 30 2.60 0.65 -0.71
C ALA A 30 2.22 -0.11 0.58
N TYR A 31 1.06 0.21 1.17
CA TYR A 31 0.56 -0.49 2.35
C TYR A 31 0.28 -1.96 2.07
N ALA A 32 -0.31 -2.28 0.92
CA ALA A 32 -0.56 -3.66 0.51
C ALA A 32 0.76 -4.44 0.39
N ILE A 33 1.76 -3.87 -0.28
CA ILE A 33 3.07 -4.49 -0.52
C ILE A 33 3.83 -4.68 0.79
N PHE A 34 4.01 -3.63 1.59
CA PHE A 34 4.97 -3.62 2.70
C PHE A 34 4.37 -3.93 4.06
N CYS A 35 3.14 -3.48 4.34
CA CYS A 35 2.52 -3.65 5.65
C CYS A 35 1.71 -4.94 5.77
N THR A 36 1.08 -5.38 4.67
CA THR A 36 0.20 -6.57 4.68
C THR A 36 0.76 -7.78 3.94
N GLY A 37 1.83 -7.61 3.17
CA GLY A 37 2.43 -8.67 2.35
C GLY A 37 1.57 -9.12 1.16
N LYS A 38 0.46 -8.43 0.85
CA LYS A 38 -0.48 -8.73 -0.24
C LYS A 38 -0.05 -8.09 -1.57
N TRP A 39 1.25 -8.12 -1.85
CA TRP A 39 1.84 -7.51 -3.04
C TRP A 39 1.29 -8.10 -4.35
N ASP A 40 0.90 -9.38 -4.32
CA ASP A 40 0.30 -10.15 -5.41
C ASP A 40 -1.13 -9.71 -5.76
N ARG A 41 -1.78 -8.93 -4.88
CA ARG A 41 -3.16 -8.44 -5.06
C ARG A 41 -3.25 -7.01 -5.58
N VAL A 42 -2.11 -6.39 -5.87
CA VAL A 42 -2.04 -5.01 -6.36
C VAL A 42 -1.20 -4.93 -7.62
N ARG A 43 -1.44 -3.88 -8.40
CA ARG A 43 -0.57 -3.46 -9.50
C ARG A 43 -0.28 -1.97 -9.33
N PRO A 44 0.91 -1.59 -8.84
CA PRO A 44 1.25 -0.19 -8.70
C PRO A 44 1.28 0.53 -10.04
N THR A 45 1.14 1.85 -9.98
CA THR A 45 1.33 2.74 -11.14
C THR A 45 2.45 3.74 -10.91
N ASP A 46 2.96 3.79 -9.67
CA ASP A 46 4.10 4.64 -9.32
C ASP A 46 5.40 3.99 -9.79
N HIS A 47 6.30 4.83 -10.33
CA HIS A 47 7.53 4.39 -10.96
C HIS A 47 8.43 3.60 -10.00
N MET A 48 8.56 4.05 -8.75
CA MET A 48 9.44 3.39 -7.77
C MET A 48 8.80 2.15 -7.15
N LEU A 49 7.49 2.19 -6.90
CA LEU A 49 6.77 0.98 -6.47
C LEU A 49 6.79 -0.11 -7.55
N ASN A 50 6.74 0.26 -8.84
CA ASN A 50 6.83 -0.70 -9.94
C ASN A 50 8.15 -1.48 -9.91
N TYR A 51 9.30 -0.81 -9.71
CA TYR A 51 10.59 -1.50 -9.62
C TYR A 51 10.61 -2.57 -8.53
N TYR A 52 10.10 -2.26 -7.33
CA TYR A 52 10.08 -3.22 -6.24
C TYR A 52 9.06 -4.34 -6.47
N TRP A 53 7.88 -4.00 -7.00
CA TRP A 53 6.85 -4.97 -7.34
C TRP A 53 7.32 -5.95 -8.43
N GLU A 54 7.99 -5.47 -9.47
CA GLU A 54 8.62 -6.30 -10.51
C GLU A 54 9.69 -7.23 -9.94
N PHE A 55 10.50 -6.74 -9.00
CA PHE A 55 11.45 -7.57 -8.27
C PHE A 55 10.76 -8.72 -7.53
N LEU A 56 9.65 -8.45 -6.81
CA LEU A 56 8.86 -9.48 -6.11
C LEU A 56 8.26 -10.50 -7.08
N CYS A 57 7.68 -10.03 -8.19
CA CYS A 57 7.15 -10.89 -9.24
C CYS A 57 8.23 -11.82 -9.81
N SER A 58 9.42 -11.29 -10.12
CA SER A 58 10.51 -12.10 -10.68
C SER A 58 11.06 -13.13 -9.68
N SER A 59 11.05 -12.80 -8.39
CA SER A 59 11.57 -13.66 -7.32
C SER A 59 10.62 -14.79 -6.98
N THR A 60 9.31 -14.57 -7.11
CA THR A 60 8.27 -15.58 -6.84
C THR A 60 8.28 -16.70 -7.88
N HIS A 61 8.71 -16.43 -9.11
CA HIS A 61 8.84 -17.47 -10.15
C HIS A 61 10.05 -18.40 -9.94
N LYS A 62 10.91 -18.13 -8.95
CA LYS A 62 12.10 -18.95 -8.65
C LYS A 62 11.92 -19.89 -7.45
N LEU A 63 10.77 -19.83 -6.78
CA LEU A 63 10.37 -20.73 -5.70
C LEU A 63 9.40 -21.78 -6.24
#